data_AF-A0A9D6VVN6-F1
#
_entry.id   AF-A0A9D6VVN6-F1
#
_cell.length_a   1.000
_cell.length_b   1.000
_cell.length_c   1.000
_cell.angle_alpha   90.00
_cell.angle_beta   90.00
_cell.angle_gamma   90.00
#
_symmetry.space_group_name_H-M   'P 1'
#
loop_
_entity.id
_entity.type
_entity.pdbx_description
1 polymer ?
#
loop_
_entity_poly.entity_id
_entity_poly.type
_entity_poly.pdbx_seq_one_letter_code
_entity_poly.pdbx_strand_id
1 'polypeptide(L)'
;MKQFQLNASIAIFVLVLLLSWVFHGTGVVENDVQRNIYIPETLTIPLQVKAAYNGDMMFFRYRWPAKEPHIYHDMLKFQDGKWERYGKSVAGPQPQGIYEDRVAMLVDDGSVPEFEKYGGYITVGDRMRFFTNEATKEEVEAHPYLGKKKEQEEVGKHLPETRANIADWASVVPEAQLDAQRKAGYFLDLWHWRAHRSSPIGKSDDQVIAEARYGDAGKGPFFDNWDKDAKRPKLMFDPDKLGKVGKVALAWDDIAQRKLGFDDLYYLREDQAKPYDPNYAWKNGDTLPRRVLRPGEGSRADISVQGKARWQDGYWEVSLVRKMDTGHPLDDKAFVDNRVYTVAFSVHRDAFGSRWHYVSLPQRLGLNRQADFQAVRFTGAEPAWDQDWRSVTLFYPGQVSWPILNSARHAGAENIKKGIPVRQRHSEIQLAHYGVEMEFYDAIRRQWQYTLLAGVLLITGFGVAVNLLLVRKEN
;
A
#
# COMPACT_ATOMS: atom_id res chain seq x y z
N MET A 1 -17.16 -26.15 58.01
CA MET A 1 -15.92 -25.56 57.42
C MET A 1 -15.45 -26.28 56.16
N LYS A 2 -15.27 -27.61 56.14
CA LYS A 2 -14.76 -28.34 54.94
C LYS A 2 -15.62 -28.19 53.67
N GLN A 3 -16.94 -28.34 53.76
CA GLN A 3 -17.84 -28.17 52.61
C GLN A 3 -17.79 -26.73 52.06
N PHE A 4 -17.72 -25.75 52.97
CA PHE A 4 -17.57 -24.35 52.60
C PHE A 4 -16.23 -24.10 51.89
N GLN A 5 -15.13 -24.68 52.38
CA GLN A 5 -13.81 -24.59 51.74
C GLN A 5 -13.78 -25.27 50.37
N LEU A 6 -14.42 -26.42 50.21
CA LEU A 6 -14.54 -27.11 48.92
C LEU A 6 -15.36 -26.28 47.92
N ASN A 7 -16.52 -25.78 48.35
CA ASN A 7 -17.38 -24.94 47.52
C ASN A 7 -16.66 -23.62 47.13
N ALA A 8 -15.90 -23.03 48.06
CA ALA A 8 -15.09 -21.84 47.79
C ALA A 8 -13.96 -22.14 46.79
N SER A 9 -13.24 -23.26 46.93
CA SER A 9 -12.21 -23.69 45.97
C SER A 9 -12.77 -23.93 44.58
N ILE A 10 -13.95 -24.55 44.47
CA ILE A 10 -14.66 -24.74 43.18
C ILE A 10 -15.05 -23.39 42.59
N ALA A 11 -15.65 -22.50 43.40
CA ALA A 11 -16.08 -21.18 42.94
C ALA A 11 -14.89 -20.34 42.45
N ILE A 12 -13.76 -20.35 43.17
CA ILE A 12 -12.53 -19.67 42.76
C ILE A 12 -11.98 -20.28 41.47
N PHE A 13 -11.94 -21.61 41.35
CA PHE A 13 -11.48 -22.29 40.15
C PHE A 13 -12.30 -21.90 38.91
N VAL A 14 -13.63 -21.94 39.03
CA VAL A 14 -14.55 -21.53 37.94
C VAL A 14 -14.38 -20.04 37.62
N LEU A 15 -14.25 -19.17 38.62
CA LEU A 15 -14.03 -17.75 38.42
C LEU A 15 -12.72 -17.48 37.67
N VAL A 16 -11.62 -18.13 38.06
CA VAL A 16 -10.32 -17.98 37.40
C VAL A 16 -10.35 -18.54 35.97
N LEU A 17 -11.06 -19.65 35.72
CA LEU A 17 -11.27 -20.15 34.37
C LEU A 17 -12.04 -19.15 33.50
N LEU A 18 -13.11 -18.54 34.04
CA LEU A 18 -13.89 -17.53 33.33
C LEU A 18 -13.06 -16.27 33.05
N LEU A 19 -12.30 -15.79 34.03
CA LEU A 19 -11.38 -14.66 33.84
C LEU A 19 -10.30 -14.98 32.80
N SER A 20 -9.70 -16.16 32.89
CA SER A 20 -8.74 -16.64 31.89
C SER A 20 -9.37 -16.63 30.50
N TRP A 21 -10.56 -17.20 30.33
CA TRP A 21 -11.29 -17.22 29.06
C TRP A 21 -11.57 -15.81 28.51
N VAL A 22 -12.02 -14.89 29.36
CA VAL A 22 -12.39 -13.52 28.96
C VAL A 22 -11.16 -12.68 28.59
N PHE A 23 -10.04 -12.86 29.29
CA PHE A 23 -8.82 -12.07 29.09
C PHE A 23 -7.74 -12.79 28.26
N HIS A 24 -8.06 -13.97 27.70
CA HIS A 24 -7.15 -14.74 26.85
C HIS A 24 -6.97 -14.04 25.49
N GLY A 25 -6.10 -13.03 25.45
CA GLY A 25 -5.74 -12.30 24.23
C GLY A 25 -5.99 -10.79 24.28
N THR A 26 -6.61 -10.27 25.35
CA THR A 26 -6.74 -8.83 25.56
C THR A 26 -5.37 -8.19 25.80
N GLY A 27 -5.07 -7.11 25.07
CA GLY A 27 -3.83 -6.33 25.23
C GLY A 27 -2.65 -6.76 24.36
N VAL A 28 -2.81 -7.75 23.48
CA VAL A 28 -1.74 -8.14 22.54
C VAL A 28 -1.79 -7.35 21.24
N VAL A 29 -2.99 -7.06 20.75
CA VAL A 29 -3.22 -6.36 19.48
C VAL A 29 -3.47 -4.88 19.77
N GLU A 30 -2.44 -4.06 19.53
CA GLU A 30 -2.47 -2.62 19.76
C GLU A 30 -1.51 -1.90 18.80
N ASN A 31 -1.66 -0.58 18.63
CA ASN A 31 -0.73 0.18 17.81
C ASN A 31 0.70 0.10 18.39
N ASP A 32 1.67 -0.20 17.53
CA ASP A 32 3.08 -0.26 17.88
C ASP A 32 3.92 0.41 16.77
N VAL A 33 3.99 1.74 16.86
CA VAL A 33 4.66 2.57 15.85
C VAL A 33 6.17 2.29 15.77
N GLN A 34 6.79 1.76 16.84
CA GLN A 34 8.21 1.39 16.83
C GLN A 34 8.48 0.17 15.94
N ARG A 35 7.50 -0.72 15.84
CA ARG A 35 7.53 -1.89 14.93
C ARG A 35 6.87 -1.65 13.57
N ASN A 36 6.59 -0.39 13.20
CA ASN A 36 5.82 -0.06 11.99
C ASN A 36 4.44 -0.73 11.96
N ILE A 37 3.76 -0.76 13.11
CA ILE A 37 2.40 -1.28 13.24
C ILE A 37 1.44 -0.15 13.64
N TYR A 38 0.42 0.03 12.82
CA TYR A 38 -0.71 0.89 13.09
C TYR A 38 -1.93 0.24 12.45
N ILE A 39 -2.98 0.06 13.24
CA ILE A 39 -4.20 -0.65 12.84
C ILE A 39 -5.25 0.41 12.46
N PRO A 40 -5.68 0.49 11.19
CA PRO A 40 -6.75 1.39 10.79
C PRO A 40 -8.06 1.06 11.52
N GLU A 41 -8.84 2.09 11.89
CA GLU A 41 -10.16 1.92 12.52
C GLU A 41 -11.12 1.09 11.66
N THR A 42 -11.03 1.27 10.34
CA THR A 42 -11.83 0.56 9.34
C THR A 42 -10.94 -0.44 8.63
N LEU A 43 -11.29 -1.73 8.67
CA LEU A 43 -10.46 -2.77 8.04
C LEU A 43 -10.87 -3.09 6.60
N THR A 44 -12.07 -2.71 6.17
CA THR A 44 -12.54 -2.90 4.79
C THR A 44 -13.26 -1.67 4.27
N ILE A 45 -13.10 -1.37 2.98
CA ILE A 45 -13.79 -0.26 2.30
C ILE A 45 -14.27 -0.69 0.91
N PRO A 46 -15.36 -0.10 0.39
CA PRO A 46 -15.76 -0.33 -0.99
C PRO A 46 -14.93 0.53 -1.96
N LEU A 47 -14.49 -0.08 -3.06
CA LEU A 47 -14.04 0.61 -4.26
C LEU A 47 -15.04 0.30 -5.38
N GLN A 48 -15.52 1.33 -6.05
CA GLN A 48 -16.36 1.21 -7.23
C GLN A 48 -15.51 1.42 -8.48
N VAL A 49 -15.63 0.52 -9.45
CA VAL A 49 -14.85 0.55 -10.70
C VAL A 49 -15.76 0.46 -11.91
N LYS A 50 -15.43 1.20 -12.95
CA LYS A 50 -15.97 1.09 -14.30
C LYS A 50 -14.80 1.00 -15.29
N ALA A 51 -14.99 0.25 -16.38
CA ALA A 51 -14.00 0.14 -17.44
C ALA A 51 -14.67 0.34 -18.81
N ALA A 52 -13.99 0.99 -19.75
CA ALA A 52 -14.51 1.21 -21.10
C ALA A 52 -13.37 1.28 -22.11
N TYR A 53 -13.64 0.99 -23.37
CA TYR A 53 -12.63 1.04 -24.44
C TYR A 53 -13.26 1.32 -25.81
N ASN A 54 -12.49 1.89 -26.74
CA ASN A 54 -12.95 2.24 -28.09
C ASN A 54 -12.13 1.61 -29.22
N GLY A 55 -11.21 0.70 -28.89
CA GLY A 55 -10.30 0.04 -29.84
C GLY A 55 -8.94 0.73 -29.99
N ASP A 56 -8.77 1.94 -29.44
CA ASP A 56 -7.49 2.66 -29.38
C ASP A 56 -7.09 2.94 -27.92
N MET A 57 -8.06 3.34 -27.09
CA MET A 57 -7.86 3.77 -25.71
C MET A 57 -8.62 2.88 -24.73
N MET A 58 -8.01 2.64 -23.57
CA MET A 58 -8.59 1.97 -22.42
C MET A 58 -8.82 2.98 -21.30
N PHE A 59 -10.01 2.95 -20.70
CA PHE A 59 -10.45 3.87 -19.66
C PHE A 59 -10.83 3.09 -18.40
N PHE A 60 -10.40 3.58 -17.25
CA PHE A 60 -10.83 3.10 -15.95
C PHE A 60 -11.32 4.26 -15.12
N ARG A 61 -12.50 4.14 -14.52
CA ARG A 61 -13.04 5.11 -13.58
C ARG A 61 -13.20 4.48 -12.21
N TYR A 62 -12.69 5.16 -11.20
CA TYR A 62 -12.62 4.73 -9.82
C TYR A 62 -13.45 5.66 -8.95
N ARG A 63 -14.14 5.11 -7.96
CA ARG A 63 -14.81 5.87 -6.92
C ARG A 63 -14.68 5.19 -5.56
N TRP A 64 -14.20 5.89 -4.54
CA TRP A 64 -14.03 5.34 -3.19
C TRP A 64 -14.31 6.38 -2.11
N PRO A 65 -14.77 5.95 -0.92
CA PRO A 65 -15.04 6.88 0.17
C PRO A 65 -13.74 7.35 0.84
N ALA A 66 -13.67 8.64 1.15
CA ALA A 66 -12.63 9.24 1.98
C ALA A 66 -13.25 10.33 2.84
N LYS A 67 -12.84 10.44 4.12
CA LYS A 67 -13.42 11.42 5.05
C LYS A 67 -13.23 12.85 4.54
N GLU A 68 -12.09 13.09 3.90
CA GLU A 68 -11.66 14.36 3.33
C GLU A 68 -10.57 14.10 2.28
N PRO A 69 -10.32 15.01 1.34
CA PRO A 69 -9.29 14.82 0.34
C PRO A 69 -7.91 15.19 0.88
N HIS A 70 -6.95 14.27 0.77
CA HIS A 70 -5.54 14.61 0.98
C HIS A 70 -4.85 14.84 -0.35
N ILE A 71 -4.61 16.11 -0.67
CA ILE A 71 -4.02 16.55 -1.94
C ILE A 71 -2.61 17.10 -1.80
N TYR A 72 -2.03 17.09 -0.60
CA TYR A 72 -0.67 17.58 -0.35
C TYR A 72 0.31 16.44 -0.11
N HIS A 73 1.58 16.66 -0.43
CA HIS A 73 2.62 15.68 -0.18
C HIS A 73 4.00 16.34 -0.11
N ASP A 74 4.78 15.95 0.90
CA ASP A 74 6.24 16.15 0.98
C ASP A 74 6.70 17.60 0.70
N MET A 75 6.72 18.41 1.75
CA MET A 75 7.00 19.85 1.72
C MET A 75 8.36 20.17 2.34
N LEU A 76 8.98 21.26 1.89
CA LEU A 76 10.15 21.88 2.50
C LEU A 76 9.70 23.19 3.13
N LYS A 77 9.92 23.36 4.43
CA LYS A 77 9.61 24.56 5.19
C LYS A 77 10.91 25.24 5.61
N PHE A 78 11.01 26.54 5.37
CA PHE A 78 12.13 27.34 5.85
C PHE A 78 11.91 27.71 7.32
N GLN A 79 12.91 27.43 8.15
CA GLN A 79 12.91 27.72 9.57
C GLN A 79 14.34 27.96 10.06
N ASP A 80 14.57 29.11 10.69
CA ASP A 80 15.81 29.47 11.38
C ASP A 80 17.05 29.31 10.49
N GLY A 81 16.93 29.78 9.24
CA GLY A 81 17.99 29.75 8.25
C GLY A 81 18.14 28.41 7.50
N LYS A 82 17.26 27.43 7.73
CA LYS A 82 17.38 26.08 7.18
C LYS A 82 16.08 25.61 6.54
N TRP A 83 16.19 24.69 5.59
CA TRP A 83 15.04 24.00 5.00
C TRP A 83 14.83 22.64 5.66
N GLU A 84 13.64 22.44 6.19
CA GLU A 84 13.22 21.21 6.88
C GLU A 84 12.13 20.49 6.11
N ARG A 85 12.18 19.16 6.13
CA ARG A 85 11.22 18.31 5.42
C ARG A 85 10.02 17.97 6.30
N TYR A 86 8.82 18.25 5.80
CA TYR A 86 7.53 17.87 6.39
C TYR A 86 6.73 16.99 5.41
N GLY A 87 5.75 16.23 5.90
CA GLY A 87 4.94 15.35 5.03
C GLY A 87 5.63 14.04 4.63
N LYS A 88 6.59 13.55 5.42
CA LYS A 88 7.13 12.18 5.27
C LYS A 88 6.10 11.14 5.73
N SER A 89 6.16 9.94 5.16
CA SER A 89 5.34 8.82 5.64
C SER A 89 5.76 8.44 7.05
N VAL A 90 4.80 8.06 7.87
CA VAL A 90 4.99 7.55 9.24
C VAL A 90 4.13 6.29 9.43
N ALA A 91 4.29 5.61 10.57
CA ALA A 91 3.34 4.59 11.00
C ALA A 91 2.05 5.25 11.48
N GLY A 92 0.98 5.05 10.73
CA GLY A 92 -0.29 5.74 10.95
C GLY A 92 -0.55 6.89 9.97
N PRO A 93 -1.59 7.69 10.22
CA PRO A 93 -1.89 8.87 9.42
C PRO A 93 -0.80 9.93 9.62
N GLN A 94 -0.42 10.62 8.55
CA GLN A 94 0.55 11.70 8.63
C GLN A 94 -0.02 12.85 9.49
N PRO A 95 0.68 13.32 10.56
CA PRO A 95 0.06 14.18 11.58
C PRO A 95 -0.49 15.52 11.11
N GLN A 96 0.06 16.08 10.03
CA GLN A 96 -0.40 17.33 9.43
C GLN A 96 -1.37 17.11 8.25
N GLY A 97 -1.71 15.85 7.94
CA GLY A 97 -2.51 15.52 6.76
C GLY A 97 -1.79 15.77 5.43
N ILE A 98 -0.46 15.96 5.44
CA ILE A 98 0.37 16.23 4.26
C ILE A 98 0.88 14.90 3.71
N TYR A 99 -0.04 14.05 3.28
CA TYR A 99 0.29 12.83 2.57
C TYR A 99 -0.87 12.44 1.65
N GLU A 100 -0.60 12.47 0.36
CA GLU A 100 -1.64 12.35 -0.66
C GLU A 100 -2.39 11.02 -0.66
N ASP A 101 -3.67 11.11 -1.03
CA ASP A 101 -4.50 9.98 -1.40
C ASP A 101 -4.08 9.42 -2.75
N ARG A 102 -4.23 8.10 -2.92
CA ARG A 102 -3.74 7.37 -4.10
C ARG A 102 -4.70 6.24 -4.46
N VAL A 103 -4.81 5.96 -5.75
CA VAL A 103 -5.38 4.72 -6.27
C VAL A 103 -4.36 4.07 -7.19
N ALA A 104 -4.20 2.76 -7.07
CA ALA A 104 -3.36 1.99 -7.97
C ALA A 104 -4.08 0.74 -8.48
N MET A 105 -3.67 0.29 -9.65
CA MET A 105 -4.16 -0.93 -10.28
C MET A 105 -2.98 -1.71 -10.83
N LEU A 106 -2.89 -2.98 -10.44
CA LEU A 106 -2.02 -3.96 -11.09
C LEU A 106 -2.79 -4.63 -12.23
N VAL A 107 -2.12 -4.85 -13.36
CA VAL A 107 -2.66 -5.50 -14.55
C VAL A 107 -1.76 -6.68 -14.96
N ASP A 108 -2.40 -7.80 -15.30
CA ASP A 108 -1.78 -8.97 -15.91
C ASP A 108 -2.65 -9.52 -17.04
N ASP A 109 -2.02 -10.06 -18.06
CA ASP A 109 -2.61 -10.68 -19.25
C ASP A 109 -2.62 -12.21 -19.20
N GLY A 110 -2.38 -12.80 -18.02
CA GLY A 110 -2.27 -14.24 -17.78
C GLY A 110 -0.83 -14.76 -17.78
N SER A 111 0.14 -13.88 -17.97
CA SER A 111 1.57 -14.21 -18.00
C SER A 111 2.19 -14.43 -16.61
N VAL A 112 1.52 -13.98 -15.54
CA VAL A 112 1.91 -14.19 -14.14
C VAL A 112 0.90 -15.13 -13.47
N PRO A 113 1.09 -16.47 -13.53
CA PRO A 113 0.05 -17.45 -13.21
C PRO A 113 -0.47 -17.38 -11.76
N GLU A 114 0.35 -16.89 -10.83
CA GLU A 114 0.00 -16.75 -9.42
C GLU A 114 -0.95 -15.55 -9.17
N PHE A 115 -0.92 -14.55 -10.05
CA PHE A 115 -1.58 -13.27 -9.81
C PHE A 115 -3.11 -13.39 -9.81
N GLU A 116 -3.69 -14.17 -10.73
CA GLU A 116 -5.14 -14.47 -10.74
C GLU A 116 -5.61 -15.19 -9.47
N LYS A 117 -4.71 -15.92 -8.81
CA LYS A 117 -5.04 -16.75 -7.65
C LYS A 117 -4.89 -16.02 -6.33
N TYR A 118 -3.91 -15.13 -6.23
CA TYR A 118 -3.46 -14.53 -4.96
C TYR A 118 -3.35 -13.00 -4.98
N GLY A 119 -3.53 -12.37 -6.14
CA GLY A 119 -3.48 -10.92 -6.30
C GLY A 119 -2.16 -10.31 -5.82
N GLY A 120 -2.22 -9.16 -5.17
CA GLY A 120 -1.03 -8.42 -4.74
C GLY A 120 -0.12 -9.13 -3.72
N TYR A 121 -0.58 -10.20 -3.06
CA TYR A 121 0.23 -10.93 -2.07
C TYR A 121 1.51 -11.53 -2.67
N ILE A 122 1.49 -11.94 -3.94
CA ILE A 122 2.69 -12.52 -4.59
C ILE A 122 3.81 -11.50 -4.73
N THR A 123 3.49 -10.20 -4.63
CA THR A 123 4.47 -9.12 -4.76
C THR A 123 5.14 -8.74 -3.43
N VAL A 124 4.72 -9.35 -2.32
CA VAL A 124 5.15 -9.00 -0.96
C VAL A 124 6.19 -10.02 -0.51
N GLY A 125 7.46 -9.78 -0.82
CA GLY A 125 8.53 -10.69 -0.44
C GLY A 125 9.00 -10.57 1.00
N ASP A 126 10.12 -11.22 1.30
CA ASP A 126 10.75 -11.18 2.62
C ASP A 126 11.32 -9.79 2.94
N ARG A 127 11.33 -9.42 4.23
CA ARG A 127 11.93 -8.17 4.79
C ARG A 127 11.63 -6.89 3.99
N MET A 128 10.41 -6.80 3.45
CA MET A 128 9.96 -5.69 2.62
C MET A 128 9.93 -4.36 3.41
N ARG A 129 10.12 -3.25 2.69
CA ARG A 129 10.07 -1.89 3.27
C ARG A 129 8.85 -1.66 4.18
N PHE A 130 9.04 -0.97 5.29
CA PHE A 130 8.05 -0.70 6.34
C PHE A 130 7.52 -1.93 7.09
N PHE A 131 8.08 -3.13 6.89
CA PHE A 131 7.78 -4.26 7.76
C PHE A 131 8.56 -4.16 9.08
N THR A 132 8.12 -4.88 10.09
CA THR A 132 8.79 -4.96 11.40
C THR A 132 10.23 -5.47 11.25
N ASN A 133 10.47 -6.35 10.28
CA ASN A 133 11.76 -6.96 9.98
C ASN A 133 12.41 -6.42 8.70
N GLU A 134 12.07 -5.20 8.27
CA GLU A 134 12.61 -4.55 7.08
C GLU A 134 14.14 -4.71 6.95
N ALA A 135 14.61 -4.99 5.73
CA ALA A 135 16.04 -4.98 5.42
C ALA A 135 16.58 -3.55 5.53
N THR A 136 17.74 -3.38 6.15
CA THR A 136 18.33 -2.05 6.28
C THR A 136 18.78 -1.54 4.91
N LYS A 137 18.84 -0.21 4.79
CA LYS A 137 19.31 0.44 3.56
C LYS A 137 20.71 -0.06 3.17
N GLU A 138 21.59 -0.23 4.15
CA GLU A 138 22.96 -0.70 3.95
C GLU A 138 23.00 -2.14 3.42
N GLU A 139 22.13 -3.03 3.92
CA GLU A 139 22.00 -4.40 3.40
C GLU A 139 21.60 -4.38 1.92
N VAL A 140 20.62 -3.55 1.54
CA VAL A 140 20.13 -3.46 0.16
C VAL A 140 21.16 -2.82 -0.76
N GLU A 141 21.78 -1.71 -0.36
CA GLU A 141 22.83 -1.03 -1.14
C GLU A 141 24.08 -1.89 -1.33
N ALA A 142 24.37 -2.81 -0.40
CA ALA A 142 25.49 -3.76 -0.52
C ALA A 142 25.21 -4.87 -1.53
N HIS A 143 23.94 -5.16 -1.83
CA HIS A 143 23.57 -6.23 -2.75
C HIS A 143 24.14 -6.00 -4.17
N PRO A 144 24.85 -6.97 -4.77
CA PRO A 144 25.53 -6.77 -6.06
C PRO A 144 24.60 -6.36 -7.21
N TYR A 145 23.42 -6.98 -7.31
CA TYR A 145 22.45 -6.65 -8.34
C TYR A 145 21.49 -5.52 -7.93
N LEU A 146 20.63 -5.74 -6.93
CA LEU A 146 19.62 -4.76 -6.49
C LEU A 146 20.23 -3.41 -6.05
N GLY A 147 21.24 -3.43 -5.18
CA GLY A 147 21.89 -2.21 -4.69
C GLY A 147 22.83 -1.58 -5.70
N LYS A 148 23.86 -2.32 -6.13
CA LYS A 148 24.94 -1.73 -6.95
C LYS A 148 24.56 -1.48 -8.40
N LYS A 149 23.75 -2.38 -9.02
CA LYS A 149 23.39 -2.27 -10.44
C LYS A 149 22.04 -1.59 -10.66
N LYS A 150 21.04 -1.89 -9.81
CA LYS A 150 19.67 -1.34 -9.92
C LYS A 150 19.39 -0.18 -8.98
N GLU A 151 20.38 0.25 -8.19
CA GLU A 151 20.32 1.42 -7.31
C GLU A 151 19.12 1.41 -6.36
N GLN A 152 18.71 0.21 -5.92
CA GLN A 152 17.67 0.06 -4.91
C GLN A 152 18.25 0.39 -3.54
N GLU A 153 17.51 1.16 -2.75
CA GLU A 153 17.87 1.51 -1.37
C GLU A 153 16.99 0.80 -0.34
N GLU A 154 15.97 0.06 -0.79
CA GLU A 154 14.97 -0.61 0.05
C GLU A 154 14.42 -1.85 -0.67
N VAL A 155 13.92 -2.83 0.08
CA VAL A 155 13.25 -4.00 -0.52
C VAL A 155 11.82 -3.62 -0.89
N GLY A 156 11.61 -3.39 -2.18
CA GLY A 156 10.29 -3.12 -2.77
C GLY A 156 9.49 -4.37 -3.12
N LYS A 157 8.34 -4.14 -3.74
CA LYS A 157 7.53 -5.20 -4.36
C LYS A 157 8.34 -5.94 -5.43
N HIS A 158 8.24 -7.26 -5.49
CA HIS A 158 8.90 -8.09 -6.50
C HIS A 158 8.15 -9.41 -6.69
N LEU A 159 8.29 -10.04 -7.86
CA LEU A 159 7.60 -11.29 -8.18
C LEU A 159 8.36 -12.54 -7.66
N PRO A 160 7.65 -13.62 -7.29
CA PRO A 160 8.26 -14.78 -6.64
C PRO A 160 9.36 -15.45 -7.46
N GLU A 161 9.15 -15.70 -8.75
CA GLU A 161 10.10 -16.43 -9.61
C GLU A 161 11.38 -15.62 -9.94
N THR A 162 11.46 -14.38 -9.45
CA THR A 162 12.69 -13.57 -9.53
C THR A 162 13.65 -13.86 -8.38
N ARG A 163 13.31 -14.81 -7.51
CA ARG A 163 14.12 -15.27 -6.37
C ARG A 163 14.36 -16.77 -6.45
N ALA A 164 15.60 -17.19 -6.25
CA ALA A 164 15.97 -18.60 -6.14
C ALA A 164 15.47 -19.23 -4.83
N ASN A 165 15.30 -18.41 -3.79
CA ASN A 165 14.66 -18.77 -2.53
C ASN A 165 13.58 -17.74 -2.20
N ILE A 166 12.32 -18.18 -2.21
CA ILE A 166 11.16 -17.36 -1.84
C ILE A 166 11.36 -16.61 -0.52
N ALA A 167 12.00 -17.24 0.48
CA ALA A 167 12.19 -16.69 1.82
C ALA A 167 13.41 -15.78 1.97
N ASP A 168 14.09 -15.45 0.86
CA ASP A 168 15.27 -14.59 0.87
C ASP A 168 15.18 -13.55 -0.24
N TRP A 169 14.93 -12.30 0.14
CA TRP A 169 14.83 -11.18 -0.80
C TRP A 169 16.14 -10.94 -1.58
N ALA A 170 17.28 -11.36 -1.06
CA ALA A 170 18.60 -11.18 -1.68
C ALA A 170 18.93 -12.31 -2.69
N SER A 171 18.12 -13.37 -2.74
CA SER A 171 18.38 -14.51 -3.62
C SER A 171 17.97 -14.26 -5.09
N VAL A 172 18.27 -13.09 -5.64
CA VAL A 172 17.89 -12.72 -7.02
C VAL A 172 18.47 -13.72 -8.02
N VAL A 173 17.62 -14.24 -8.91
CA VAL A 173 18.04 -15.16 -9.97
C VAL A 173 18.98 -14.45 -10.98
N PRO A 174 19.76 -15.20 -11.78
CA PRO A 174 20.68 -14.59 -12.74
C PRO A 174 20.00 -13.62 -13.72
N GLU A 175 20.70 -12.56 -14.10
CA GLU A 175 20.14 -11.50 -14.97
C GLU A 175 19.63 -12.03 -16.31
N ALA A 176 20.31 -12.99 -16.93
CA ALA A 176 19.84 -13.60 -18.17
C ALA A 176 18.46 -14.29 -18.00
N GLN A 177 18.18 -14.83 -16.81
CA GLN A 177 16.87 -15.39 -16.48
C GLN A 177 15.84 -14.27 -16.28
N LEU A 178 16.19 -13.17 -15.61
CA LEU A 178 15.31 -12.01 -15.45
C LEU A 178 14.93 -11.39 -16.80
N ASP A 179 15.89 -11.24 -17.71
CA ASP A 179 15.65 -10.75 -19.06
C ASP A 179 14.73 -11.68 -19.86
N ALA A 180 14.90 -13.00 -19.72
CA ALA A 180 14.03 -13.98 -20.34
C ALA A 180 12.61 -13.93 -19.75
N GLN A 181 12.48 -13.81 -18.42
CA GLN A 181 11.21 -13.63 -17.73
C GLN A 181 10.48 -12.36 -18.22
N ARG A 182 11.19 -11.24 -18.28
CA ARG A 182 10.68 -9.95 -18.78
C ARG A 182 10.15 -10.07 -20.21
N LYS A 183 10.92 -10.67 -21.12
CA LYS A 183 10.53 -10.91 -22.52
C LYS A 183 9.36 -11.88 -22.66
N ALA A 184 9.24 -12.85 -21.75
CA ALA A 184 8.11 -13.76 -21.68
C ALA A 184 6.85 -13.12 -21.06
N GLY A 185 6.92 -11.86 -20.63
CA GLY A 185 5.83 -11.12 -20.04
C GLY A 185 5.69 -11.29 -18.53
N TYR A 186 6.61 -11.98 -17.83
CA TYR A 186 6.53 -12.20 -16.38
C TYR A 186 6.83 -10.91 -15.59
N PHE A 187 5.85 -10.02 -15.56
CA PHE A 187 5.82 -8.76 -14.84
C PHE A 187 4.36 -8.31 -14.63
N LEU A 188 4.13 -7.44 -13.66
CA LEU A 188 2.85 -6.76 -13.48
C LEU A 188 3.00 -5.29 -13.85
N ASP A 189 2.11 -4.83 -14.71
CA ASP A 189 1.93 -3.42 -15.07
C ASP A 189 1.17 -2.71 -13.93
N LEU A 190 1.64 -1.55 -13.50
CA LEU A 190 1.20 -0.84 -12.30
C LEU A 190 0.84 0.61 -12.61
N TRP A 191 -0.45 0.84 -12.74
CA TRP A 191 -1.03 2.16 -12.85
C TRP A 191 -1.08 2.79 -11.46
N HIS A 192 -0.53 3.99 -11.29
CA HIS A 192 -0.46 4.61 -9.97
C HIS A 192 -0.75 6.10 -9.99
N TRP A 193 -2.02 6.43 -9.76
CA TRP A 193 -2.47 7.81 -9.63
C TRP A 193 -2.22 8.33 -8.21
N ARG A 194 -1.79 9.59 -8.16
CA ARG A 194 -1.38 10.28 -6.93
C ARG A 194 -1.92 11.71 -6.90
N ALA A 195 -2.66 12.05 -5.84
CA ALA A 195 -3.42 13.30 -5.76
C ALA A 195 -2.57 14.59 -5.79
N HIS A 196 -1.32 14.56 -5.30
CA HIS A 196 -0.38 15.68 -5.38
C HIS A 196 0.62 15.49 -6.51
N ARG A 197 1.24 14.32 -6.60
CA ARG A 197 2.42 14.07 -7.45
C ARG A 197 2.11 13.87 -8.94
N SER A 198 0.85 13.77 -9.33
CA SER A 198 0.48 13.48 -10.73
C SER A 198 -0.84 14.11 -11.16
N SER A 199 -1.84 14.16 -10.28
CA SER A 199 -3.15 14.75 -10.55
C SER A 199 -3.12 16.20 -11.06
N PRO A 200 -2.32 17.13 -10.47
CA PRO A 200 -2.36 18.54 -10.86
C PRO A 200 -1.90 18.85 -12.29
N ILE A 201 -1.20 17.89 -12.91
CA ILE A 201 -0.73 17.98 -14.30
C ILE A 201 -1.48 17.00 -15.21
N GLY A 202 -2.59 16.40 -14.74
CA GLY A 202 -3.42 15.49 -15.52
C GLY A 202 -2.74 14.16 -15.86
N LYS A 203 -1.79 13.71 -15.02
CA LYS A 203 -1.02 12.47 -15.24
C LYS A 203 -1.25 11.44 -14.15
N SER A 204 -0.79 10.22 -14.42
CA SER A 204 -0.57 9.15 -13.46
C SER A 204 0.86 8.61 -13.67
N ASP A 205 1.48 8.05 -12.64
CA ASP A 205 2.77 7.37 -12.79
C ASP A 205 2.50 5.99 -13.40
N ASP A 206 3.27 5.61 -14.42
CA ASP A 206 3.28 4.26 -14.98
C ASP A 206 4.51 3.50 -14.50
N GLN A 207 4.28 2.26 -14.07
CA GLN A 207 5.25 1.51 -13.30
C GLN A 207 5.15 0.04 -13.58
N VAL A 208 6.18 -0.68 -13.15
CA VAL A 208 6.23 -2.12 -13.36
C VAL A 208 6.81 -2.86 -12.17
N ILE A 209 6.27 -4.05 -11.90
CA ILE A 209 6.76 -4.98 -10.89
C ILE A 209 7.32 -6.21 -11.58
N ALA A 210 8.63 -6.40 -11.44
CA ALA A 210 9.35 -7.59 -11.86
C ALA A 210 10.25 -8.04 -10.70
N GLU A 211 11.57 -8.01 -10.85
CA GLU A 211 12.51 -8.36 -9.79
C GLU A 211 12.63 -7.30 -8.68
N ALA A 212 12.16 -6.09 -8.97
CA ALA A 212 11.76 -5.06 -8.03
C ALA A 212 10.63 -4.22 -8.66
N ARG A 213 10.22 -3.15 -7.97
CA ARG A 213 9.28 -2.17 -8.51
C ARG A 213 10.05 -1.02 -9.12
N TYR A 214 9.83 -0.78 -10.40
CA TYR A 214 10.44 0.31 -11.15
C TYR A 214 9.37 1.29 -11.64
N GLY A 215 9.80 2.47 -12.05
CA GLY A 215 9.02 3.22 -13.04
C GLY A 215 9.41 2.72 -14.42
N ASP A 216 8.51 2.83 -15.38
CA ASP A 216 8.78 2.36 -16.74
C ASP A 216 9.85 3.20 -17.44
N ALA A 217 10.24 2.77 -18.64
CA ALA A 217 11.25 3.48 -19.40
C ALA A 217 10.86 4.95 -19.61
N GLY A 218 11.79 5.86 -19.29
CA GLY A 218 11.61 7.30 -19.44
C GLY A 218 11.53 8.06 -18.12
N LYS A 219 10.85 9.20 -18.15
CA LYS A 219 10.78 10.15 -17.02
C LYS A 219 9.39 10.14 -16.41
N GLY A 220 9.31 9.94 -15.10
CA GLY A 220 8.05 10.01 -14.37
C GLY A 220 7.52 11.44 -14.19
N PRO A 221 6.30 11.58 -13.65
CA PRO A 221 5.58 12.84 -13.55
C PRO A 221 6.14 13.81 -12.50
N PHE A 222 7.21 13.43 -11.78
CA PHE A 222 7.86 14.30 -10.79
C PHE A 222 9.34 13.92 -10.56
N PHE A 223 10.08 14.81 -9.91
CA PHE A 223 11.43 14.56 -9.37
C PHE A 223 11.68 15.30 -8.05
N ASP A 224 12.83 15.03 -7.42
CA ASP A 224 13.22 15.59 -6.12
C ASP A 224 13.81 17.01 -6.22
N ASN A 225 13.15 17.95 -5.53
CA ASN A 225 13.58 19.33 -5.36
C ASN A 225 14.54 19.49 -4.16
N TRP A 226 15.65 18.74 -4.15
CA TRP A 226 16.61 18.81 -3.05
C TRP A 226 18.04 18.67 -3.54
N ASP A 227 18.87 19.62 -3.17
CA ASP A 227 20.32 19.57 -3.27
C ASP A 227 20.87 19.00 -1.96
N LYS A 228 21.46 17.79 -2.03
CA LYS A 228 21.99 17.09 -0.85
C LYS A 228 23.22 17.79 -0.27
N ASP A 229 24.06 18.37 -1.12
CA ASP A 229 25.34 18.96 -0.72
C ASP A 229 25.12 20.34 -0.14
N ALA A 230 24.32 21.16 -0.82
CA ALA A 230 23.98 22.50 -0.37
C ALA A 230 22.85 22.54 0.68
N LYS A 231 22.21 21.40 0.97
CA LYS A 231 21.11 21.24 1.95
C LYS A 231 19.97 22.26 1.74
N ARG A 232 19.57 22.46 0.49
CA ARG A 232 18.57 23.46 0.09
C ARG A 232 17.74 22.97 -1.12
N PRO A 233 16.58 23.58 -1.39
CA PRO A 233 15.83 23.33 -2.63
C PRO A 233 16.68 23.63 -3.87
N LYS A 234 16.42 22.92 -4.97
CA LYS A 234 17.03 23.21 -6.27
C LYS A 234 16.28 24.31 -7.01
N LEU A 235 14.96 24.34 -6.84
CA LEU A 235 14.02 25.17 -7.55
C LEU A 235 13.07 25.85 -6.56
N MET A 236 12.60 27.04 -6.94
CA MET A 236 11.56 27.81 -6.27
C MET A 236 10.49 28.22 -7.28
N PHE A 237 9.38 28.77 -6.82
CA PHE A 237 8.37 29.33 -7.72
C PHE A 237 8.93 30.52 -8.50
N ASP A 238 8.56 30.62 -9.78
CA ASP A 238 8.85 31.76 -10.62
C ASP A 238 7.63 32.71 -10.67
N PRO A 239 7.66 33.87 -9.99
CA PRO A 239 6.55 34.82 -10.00
C PRO A 239 6.14 35.24 -11.41
N ASP A 240 7.09 35.34 -12.35
CA ASP A 240 6.84 35.79 -13.71
C ASP A 240 6.05 34.76 -14.53
N LYS A 241 6.15 33.47 -14.16
CA LYS A 241 5.41 32.36 -14.79
C LYS A 241 4.07 32.06 -14.11
N LEU A 242 3.88 32.54 -12.90
CA LEU A 242 2.64 32.36 -12.12
C LEU A 242 1.60 33.46 -12.34
N GLY A 243 1.91 34.45 -13.18
CA GLY A 243 0.99 35.55 -13.49
C GLY A 243 0.54 36.29 -12.23
N LYS A 244 -0.79 36.44 -12.06
CA LYS A 244 -1.38 37.23 -10.96
C LYS A 244 -1.14 36.65 -9.56
N VAL A 245 -0.73 35.38 -9.43
CA VAL A 245 -0.39 34.80 -8.12
C VAL A 245 0.90 35.41 -7.59
N GLY A 246 1.93 35.54 -8.45
CA GLY A 246 3.15 36.30 -8.17
C GLY A 246 3.92 35.91 -6.91
N LYS A 247 3.88 34.63 -6.49
CA LYS A 247 4.52 34.15 -5.26
C LYS A 247 5.83 33.42 -5.53
N VAL A 248 6.80 33.58 -4.63
CA VAL A 248 8.07 32.83 -4.62
C VAL A 248 8.03 31.59 -3.72
N ALA A 249 7.05 31.53 -2.81
CA ALA A 249 6.87 30.48 -1.81
C ALA A 249 5.41 30.39 -1.38
N LEU A 250 5.01 29.24 -0.85
CA LEU A 250 3.74 29.05 -0.15
C LEU A 250 3.89 29.41 1.32
N ALA A 251 2.78 29.76 1.99
CA ALA A 251 2.76 29.92 3.43
C ALA A 251 2.52 28.56 4.10
N TRP A 252 3.37 28.19 5.07
CA TRP A 252 3.24 26.94 5.82
C TRP A 252 1.86 26.78 6.45
N ASP A 253 1.30 27.86 7.02
CA ASP A 253 0.02 27.81 7.72
C ASP A 253 -1.15 27.43 6.80
N ASP A 254 -1.11 27.83 5.52
CA ASP A 254 -2.15 27.46 4.55
C ASP A 254 -2.07 25.96 4.20
N ILE A 255 -0.87 25.38 4.23
CA ILE A 255 -0.65 23.95 4.01
C ILE A 255 -1.00 23.15 5.26
N ALA A 256 -0.49 23.53 6.44
CA ALA A 256 -0.72 22.82 7.69
C ALA A 256 -2.20 22.84 8.11
N GLN A 257 -2.91 23.93 7.80
CA GLN A 257 -4.36 24.05 8.05
C GLN A 257 -5.21 23.61 6.87
N ARG A 258 -4.60 23.12 5.77
CA ARG A 258 -5.28 22.59 4.59
C ARG A 258 -6.32 23.53 3.97
N LYS A 259 -5.94 24.80 3.82
CA LYS A 259 -6.79 25.84 3.23
C LYS A 259 -6.83 25.84 1.71
N LEU A 260 -5.73 25.42 1.06
CA LEU A 260 -5.61 25.43 -0.40
C LEU A 260 -6.37 24.23 -0.98
N GLY A 261 -7.30 24.52 -1.87
CA GLY A 261 -8.11 23.52 -2.56
C GLY A 261 -7.54 23.11 -3.91
N PHE A 262 -8.35 22.37 -4.64
CA PHE A 262 -8.04 21.82 -5.96
C PHE A 262 -7.74 22.86 -7.06
N ASP A 263 -8.20 24.10 -6.88
CA ASP A 263 -8.04 25.19 -7.85
C ASP A 263 -7.01 26.23 -7.38
N ASP A 264 -6.38 25.99 -6.23
CA ASP A 264 -5.30 26.82 -5.67
C ASP A 264 -3.91 26.30 -6.05
N LEU A 265 -2.89 27.15 -5.90
CA LEU A 265 -1.49 26.75 -6.08
C LEU A 265 -0.94 26.07 -4.81
N TYR A 266 -0.79 24.74 -4.85
CA TYR A 266 -0.21 23.95 -3.74
C TYR A 266 0.92 23.00 -4.19
N TYR A 267 1.33 23.08 -5.45
CA TYR A 267 2.33 22.23 -6.10
C TYR A 267 3.26 23.08 -6.97
N LEU A 268 4.45 22.56 -7.27
CA LEU A 268 5.45 23.25 -8.10
C LEU A 268 5.60 22.48 -9.41
N ARG A 269 5.42 23.15 -10.55
CA ARG A 269 5.71 22.58 -11.87
C ARG A 269 7.06 23.06 -12.38
N GLU A 270 7.73 22.22 -13.16
CA GLU A 270 9.02 22.53 -13.78
C GLU A 270 8.97 23.77 -14.67
N ASP A 271 7.89 23.97 -15.42
CA ASP A 271 7.69 25.12 -16.31
C ASP A 271 7.21 26.41 -15.60
N GLN A 272 6.96 26.33 -14.30
CA GLN A 272 6.59 27.45 -13.42
C GLN A 272 7.64 27.69 -12.33
N ALA A 273 8.81 27.06 -12.47
CA ALA A 273 9.89 27.11 -11.51
C ALA A 273 11.11 27.84 -12.08
N LYS A 274 11.93 28.37 -11.18
CA LYS A 274 13.26 28.90 -11.49
C LYS A 274 14.29 28.36 -10.49
N PRO A 275 15.60 28.45 -10.78
CA PRO A 275 16.64 28.08 -9.82
C PRO A 275 16.43 28.74 -8.46
N TYR A 276 16.66 27.98 -7.39
CA TYR A 276 16.59 28.50 -6.02
C TYR A 276 17.56 29.68 -5.83
N ASP A 277 17.05 30.80 -5.32
CA ASP A 277 17.84 31.96 -4.97
C ASP A 277 18.20 31.97 -3.47
N PRO A 278 19.48 31.74 -3.10
CA PRO A 278 19.90 31.79 -1.70
C PRO A 278 19.94 33.20 -1.11
N ASN A 279 19.95 34.25 -1.96
CA ASN A 279 20.01 35.64 -1.52
C ASN A 279 18.63 36.27 -1.32
N TYR A 280 17.57 35.54 -1.67
CA TYR A 280 16.20 35.96 -1.37
C TYR A 280 16.00 36.06 0.16
N ALA A 281 15.23 37.05 0.61
CA ALA A 281 14.94 37.29 2.02
C ALA A 281 13.90 36.29 2.58
N TRP A 282 14.28 35.01 2.61
CA TRP A 282 13.47 33.90 3.11
C TRP A 282 13.03 34.12 4.55
N LYS A 283 11.76 33.84 4.83
CA LYS A 283 11.12 34.00 6.14
C LYS A 283 10.71 32.66 6.72
N ASN A 284 10.70 32.58 8.04
CA ASN A 284 10.18 31.40 8.74
C ASN A 284 8.74 31.12 8.29
N GLY A 285 8.49 29.89 7.84
CA GLY A 285 7.20 29.47 7.29
C GLY A 285 7.11 29.50 5.76
N ASP A 286 8.09 30.08 5.05
CA ASP A 286 8.16 29.95 3.59
C ASP A 286 8.28 28.48 3.22
N THR A 287 7.43 28.03 2.29
CA THR A 287 7.27 26.62 1.97
C THR A 287 7.40 26.37 0.48
N LEU A 288 8.16 25.34 0.11
CA LEU A 288 8.33 24.87 -1.26
C LEU A 288 8.00 23.37 -1.34
N PRO A 289 7.30 22.90 -2.38
CA PRO A 289 7.13 21.47 -2.60
C PRO A 289 8.48 20.76 -2.79
N ARG A 290 8.68 19.63 -2.11
CA ARG A 290 9.86 18.78 -2.30
C ARG A 290 9.78 18.01 -3.62
N ARG A 291 8.59 17.86 -4.20
CA ARG A 291 8.35 17.19 -5.49
C ARG A 291 8.02 18.24 -6.53
N VAL A 292 8.83 18.32 -7.58
CA VAL A 292 8.56 19.17 -8.75
C VAL A 292 7.87 18.32 -9.79
N LEU A 293 6.72 18.77 -10.29
CA LEU A 293 5.90 18.08 -11.26
C LEU A 293 6.34 18.40 -12.68
N ARG A 294 6.27 17.42 -13.57
CA ARG A 294 6.54 17.54 -15.01
C ARG A 294 5.68 16.56 -15.81
N PRO A 295 5.40 16.80 -17.09
CA PRO A 295 4.55 15.91 -17.90
C PRO A 295 5.02 14.45 -18.00
N GLY A 296 6.32 14.20 -17.82
CA GLY A 296 6.94 12.90 -18.04
C GLY A 296 7.31 12.67 -19.52
N GLU A 297 8.03 11.58 -19.78
CA GLU A 297 8.50 11.17 -21.11
C GLU A 297 8.55 9.65 -21.21
N GLY A 298 8.35 9.10 -22.41
CA GLY A 298 8.40 7.64 -22.66
C GLY A 298 7.22 6.88 -22.07
N SER A 299 7.36 5.55 -21.97
CA SER A 299 6.35 4.63 -21.43
C SER A 299 5.85 5.06 -20.05
N ARG A 300 6.75 5.59 -19.22
CA ARG A 300 6.44 6.10 -17.88
C ARG A 300 5.38 7.21 -17.80
N ALA A 301 5.01 7.82 -18.94
CA ALA A 301 4.07 8.93 -19.04
C ALA A 301 2.80 8.60 -19.84
N ASP A 302 2.55 7.31 -20.14
CA ASP A 302 1.46 6.85 -21.00
C ASP A 302 0.06 7.01 -20.38
N ILE A 303 -0.03 7.02 -19.05
CA ILE A 303 -1.31 7.15 -18.34
C ILE A 303 -1.62 8.62 -18.04
N SER A 304 -2.81 9.05 -18.42
CA SER A 304 -3.33 10.39 -18.15
C SER A 304 -4.66 10.35 -17.40
N VAL A 305 -5.00 11.46 -16.75
CA VAL A 305 -6.32 11.65 -16.14
C VAL A 305 -7.29 12.06 -17.24
N GLN A 306 -8.42 11.37 -17.37
CA GLN A 306 -9.54 11.80 -18.21
C GLN A 306 -10.40 12.80 -17.41
N GLY A 307 -10.53 14.03 -17.91
CA GLY A 307 -11.23 15.10 -17.21
C GLY A 307 -10.45 15.62 -15.99
N LYS A 308 -11.08 15.61 -14.81
CA LYS A 308 -10.46 16.02 -13.54
C LYS A 308 -10.69 14.96 -12.48
N ALA A 309 -9.65 14.64 -11.72
CA ALA A 309 -9.80 13.92 -10.47
C ALA A 309 -10.33 14.87 -9.39
N ARG A 310 -11.43 14.49 -8.73
CA ARG A 310 -12.11 15.34 -7.75
C ARG A 310 -12.60 14.51 -6.57
N TRP A 311 -12.59 15.15 -5.40
CA TRP A 311 -13.31 14.67 -4.24
C TRP A 311 -14.54 15.53 -4.04
N GLN A 312 -15.70 14.90 -3.88
CA GLN A 312 -16.97 15.56 -3.63
C GLN A 312 -17.89 14.62 -2.85
N ASP A 313 -18.68 15.17 -1.92
CA ASP A 313 -19.70 14.45 -1.16
C ASP A 313 -19.17 13.17 -0.45
N GLY A 314 -17.92 13.22 0.04
CA GLY A 314 -17.30 12.09 0.76
C GLY A 314 -16.64 11.05 -0.14
N TYR A 315 -16.58 11.27 -1.45
CA TYR A 315 -16.01 10.33 -2.42
C TYR A 315 -14.96 10.97 -3.31
N TRP A 316 -13.87 10.25 -3.54
CA TRP A 316 -13.00 10.49 -4.68
C TRP A 316 -13.62 9.93 -5.95
N GLU A 317 -13.45 10.63 -7.06
CA GLU A 317 -13.67 10.15 -8.41
C GLU A 317 -12.44 10.44 -9.27
N VAL A 318 -11.90 9.39 -9.89
CA VAL A 318 -10.70 9.46 -10.74
C VAL A 318 -10.95 8.64 -11.99
N SER A 319 -10.78 9.25 -13.16
CA SER A 319 -10.77 8.53 -14.44
C SER A 319 -9.37 8.55 -15.02
N LEU A 320 -8.83 7.37 -15.34
CA LEU A 320 -7.54 7.21 -16.00
C LEU A 320 -7.73 6.66 -17.41
N VAL A 321 -6.85 7.09 -18.32
CA VAL A 321 -6.84 6.65 -19.70
C VAL A 321 -5.41 6.35 -20.16
N ARG A 322 -5.25 5.28 -20.93
CA ARG A 322 -4.02 4.90 -21.64
C ARG A 322 -4.39 4.33 -23.01
N LYS A 323 -3.47 4.35 -23.96
CA LYS A 323 -3.58 3.52 -25.16
C LYS A 323 -3.76 2.05 -24.77
N MET A 324 -4.54 1.34 -25.58
CA MET A 324 -4.68 -0.11 -25.48
C MET A 324 -3.34 -0.81 -25.76
N ASP A 325 -2.60 -0.33 -26.76
CA ASP A 325 -1.22 -0.73 -27.05
C ASP A 325 -0.31 0.50 -26.99
N THR A 326 0.61 0.53 -26.03
CA THR A 326 1.56 1.63 -25.83
C THR A 326 2.78 1.50 -26.76
N GLY A 327 3.00 0.34 -27.36
CA GLY A 327 4.23 0.01 -28.09
C GLY A 327 5.41 -0.35 -27.18
N HIS A 328 5.18 -0.52 -25.88
CA HIS A 328 6.20 -0.82 -24.87
C HIS A 328 5.95 -2.19 -24.18
N PRO A 329 6.03 -3.33 -24.89
CA PRO A 329 5.60 -4.64 -24.40
C PRO A 329 6.45 -5.21 -23.26
N LEU A 330 7.62 -4.61 -23.00
CA LEU A 330 8.41 -4.97 -21.83
C LEU A 330 7.93 -4.24 -20.58
N ASP A 331 7.27 -3.09 -20.69
CA ASP A 331 6.86 -2.27 -19.55
C ASP A 331 5.36 -2.41 -19.27
N ASP A 332 4.56 -2.48 -20.33
CA ASP A 332 3.10 -2.42 -20.29
C ASP A 332 2.41 -3.72 -20.70
N LYS A 333 1.23 -3.96 -20.12
CA LYS A 333 0.29 -4.96 -20.62
C LYS A 333 -0.62 -4.34 -21.67
N ALA A 334 -0.46 -4.78 -22.91
CA ALA A 334 -1.36 -4.37 -24.00
C ALA A 334 -2.77 -4.95 -23.80
N PHE A 335 -3.77 -4.07 -23.85
CA PHE A 335 -5.17 -4.43 -23.89
C PHE A 335 -5.58 -4.79 -25.32
N VAL A 336 -6.15 -5.97 -25.50
CA VAL A 336 -6.57 -6.50 -26.79
C VAL A 336 -8.03 -6.88 -26.67
N ASP A 337 -8.83 -6.49 -27.66
CA ASP A 337 -10.25 -6.81 -27.71
C ASP A 337 -10.47 -8.34 -27.65
N ASN A 338 -11.61 -8.77 -27.11
CA ASN A 338 -11.99 -10.18 -26.95
C ASN A 338 -11.08 -11.00 -26.01
N ARG A 339 -10.37 -10.36 -25.06
CA ARG A 339 -9.54 -11.02 -24.03
C ARG A 339 -10.06 -10.81 -22.61
N VAL A 340 -9.52 -11.59 -21.68
CA VAL A 340 -9.72 -11.43 -20.24
C VAL A 340 -8.36 -11.11 -19.60
N TYR A 341 -8.37 -10.16 -18.68
CA TYR A 341 -7.23 -9.71 -17.91
C TYR A 341 -7.48 -9.96 -16.43
N THR A 342 -6.41 -10.06 -15.64
CA THR A 342 -6.49 -10.02 -14.19
C THR A 342 -6.08 -8.64 -13.71
N VAL A 343 -6.87 -8.04 -12.82
CA VAL A 343 -6.55 -6.76 -12.19
C VAL A 343 -6.67 -6.83 -10.67
N ALA A 344 -5.85 -6.08 -9.95
CA ALA A 344 -5.99 -5.92 -8.49
C ALA A 344 -5.77 -4.45 -8.11
N PHE A 345 -6.58 -3.96 -7.18
CA PHE A 345 -6.62 -2.53 -6.84
C PHE A 345 -6.04 -2.26 -5.47
N SER A 346 -5.56 -1.03 -5.28
CA SER A 346 -5.28 -0.49 -3.96
C SER A 346 -5.65 0.97 -3.81
N VAL A 347 -5.96 1.36 -2.57
CA VAL A 347 -6.28 2.73 -2.19
C VAL A 347 -5.52 3.12 -0.92
N HIS A 348 -4.85 4.27 -0.99
CA HIS A 348 -4.42 5.03 0.19
C HIS A 348 -5.39 6.19 0.39
N ARG A 349 -5.87 6.36 1.62
CA ARG A 349 -6.70 7.49 2.04
C ARG A 349 -6.31 7.97 3.43
N ASP A 350 -6.93 9.04 3.93
CA ASP A 350 -6.81 9.52 5.32
C ASP A 350 -5.35 9.82 5.73
N ALA A 351 -4.56 10.37 4.79
CA ALA A 351 -3.12 10.68 4.96
C ALA A 351 -2.22 9.48 5.31
N PHE A 352 -2.64 8.26 4.99
CA PHE A 352 -1.79 7.09 5.16
C PHE A 352 -0.78 6.93 4.03
N GLY A 353 0.45 6.62 4.42
CA GLY A 353 1.58 6.40 3.53
C GLY A 353 2.05 4.95 3.42
N SER A 354 3.06 4.72 2.59
CA SER A 354 3.81 3.46 2.54
C SER A 354 2.94 2.20 2.54
N ARG A 355 3.10 1.30 3.53
CA ARG A 355 2.41 0.01 3.56
C ARG A 355 0.95 0.09 4.06
N TRP A 356 0.51 1.22 4.62
CA TRP A 356 -0.84 1.37 5.15
C TRP A 356 -1.80 1.74 4.02
N HIS A 357 -2.41 0.72 3.40
CA HIS A 357 -3.41 0.86 2.35
C HIS A 357 -4.37 -0.32 2.34
N TYR A 358 -5.48 -0.13 1.63
CA TYR A 358 -6.42 -1.19 1.33
C TYR A 358 -6.08 -1.81 -0.01
N VAL A 359 -6.26 -3.13 -0.12
CA VAL A 359 -6.01 -3.91 -1.34
C VAL A 359 -7.22 -4.78 -1.69
N SER A 360 -7.40 -5.11 -2.95
CA SER A 360 -8.42 -6.07 -3.39
C SER A 360 -7.84 -7.48 -3.58
N LEU A 361 -8.72 -8.47 -3.51
CA LEU A 361 -8.49 -9.75 -4.20
C LEU A 361 -8.54 -9.56 -5.73
N PRO A 362 -7.85 -10.40 -6.53
CA PRO A 362 -7.71 -10.21 -7.98
C PRO A 362 -9.06 -10.37 -8.70
N GLN A 363 -9.47 -9.37 -9.49
CA GLN A 363 -10.70 -9.39 -10.29
C GLN A 363 -10.38 -9.76 -11.75
N ARG A 364 -11.26 -10.53 -12.39
CA ARG A 364 -11.18 -10.79 -13.84
C ARG A 364 -11.91 -9.68 -14.60
N LEU A 365 -11.20 -9.00 -15.49
CA LEU A 365 -11.72 -7.96 -16.39
C LEU A 365 -11.89 -8.52 -17.81
N GLY A 366 -13.10 -8.51 -18.34
CA GLY A 366 -13.37 -8.95 -19.72
C GLY A 366 -13.52 -7.80 -20.69
N LEU A 367 -12.80 -7.84 -21.82
CA LEU A 367 -13.06 -6.99 -22.99
C LEU A 367 -13.86 -7.83 -23.98
N ASN A 368 -15.16 -7.52 -24.14
CA ASN A 368 -16.11 -8.34 -24.90
C ASN A 368 -16.11 -9.84 -24.54
N ARG A 369 -15.81 -10.15 -23.27
CA ARG A 369 -15.75 -11.51 -22.71
C ARG A 369 -16.39 -11.55 -21.33
N GLN A 370 -16.99 -12.68 -20.96
CA GLN A 370 -17.53 -12.87 -19.61
C GLN A 370 -16.40 -12.95 -18.59
N ALA A 371 -16.51 -12.18 -17.50
CA ALA A 371 -15.55 -12.11 -16.41
C ALA A 371 -16.24 -11.60 -15.13
N ASP A 372 -15.47 -11.26 -14.09
CA ASP A 372 -16.03 -10.68 -12.85
C ASP A 372 -16.72 -9.33 -13.15
N PHE A 373 -16.13 -8.52 -14.02
CA PHE A 373 -16.73 -7.33 -14.59
C PHE A 373 -16.21 -7.08 -16.01
N GLN A 374 -16.94 -6.29 -16.78
CA GLN A 374 -16.67 -6.08 -18.20
C GLN A 374 -16.31 -4.63 -18.50
N ALA A 375 -15.39 -4.44 -19.43
CA ALA A 375 -15.19 -3.14 -20.06
C ALA A 375 -16.27 -2.94 -21.14
N VAL A 376 -16.94 -1.80 -21.13
CA VAL A 376 -17.92 -1.46 -22.18
C VAL A 376 -17.21 -0.90 -23.40
N ARG A 377 -17.44 -1.54 -24.55
CA ARG A 377 -16.99 -1.03 -25.84
C ARG A 377 -17.85 0.16 -26.26
N PHE A 378 -17.25 1.24 -26.72
CA PHE A 378 -17.96 2.43 -27.20
C PHE A 378 -17.32 3.01 -28.48
N THR A 379 -17.95 4.03 -29.06
CA THR A 379 -17.42 4.78 -30.22
C THR A 379 -17.29 6.26 -29.83
N GLY A 380 -16.20 6.90 -30.25
CA GLY A 380 -15.89 8.30 -29.93
C GLY A 380 -14.65 8.45 -29.04
N ALA A 381 -14.41 9.69 -28.60
CA ALA A 381 -13.22 10.03 -27.82
C ALA A 381 -13.33 9.66 -26.33
N GLU A 382 -14.53 9.73 -25.75
CA GLU A 382 -14.76 9.53 -24.32
C GLU A 382 -15.98 8.66 -24.05
N PRO A 383 -15.96 7.81 -23.01
CA PRO A 383 -17.11 6.99 -22.64
C PRO A 383 -18.19 7.82 -21.91
N ALA A 384 -19.46 7.52 -22.18
CA ALA A 384 -20.60 8.14 -21.50
C ALA A 384 -20.74 7.72 -20.02
N TRP A 385 -20.12 6.58 -19.63
CA TRP A 385 -20.19 5.98 -18.28
C TRP A 385 -21.58 5.49 -17.83
N ASP A 386 -22.49 5.20 -18.75
CA ASP A 386 -23.87 4.76 -18.46
C ASP A 386 -23.99 3.36 -17.81
N GLN A 387 -22.91 2.59 -17.82
CA GLN A 387 -22.86 1.28 -17.17
C GLN A 387 -22.98 1.35 -15.64
N ASP A 388 -23.36 0.24 -15.01
CA ASP A 388 -23.34 0.15 -13.54
C ASP A 388 -21.92 0.12 -12.98
N TRP A 389 -21.78 0.52 -11.72
CA TRP A 389 -20.52 0.39 -10.99
C TRP A 389 -20.28 -1.06 -10.55
N ARG A 390 -19.09 -1.59 -10.80
CA ARG A 390 -18.62 -2.80 -10.12
C ARG A 390 -18.13 -2.43 -8.73
N SER A 391 -18.78 -2.95 -7.69
CA SER A 391 -18.26 -2.86 -6.32
C SER A 391 -17.17 -3.91 -6.09
N VAL A 392 -16.05 -3.50 -5.52
CA VAL A 392 -14.89 -4.31 -5.14
C VAL A 392 -14.60 -4.02 -3.66
N THR A 393 -14.64 -5.04 -2.82
CA THR A 393 -14.23 -4.89 -1.41
C THR A 393 -12.72 -4.81 -1.34
N LEU A 394 -12.20 -3.73 -0.77
CA LEU A 394 -10.80 -3.61 -0.38
C LEU A 394 -10.65 -3.90 1.10
N PHE A 395 -9.52 -4.46 1.51
CA PHE A 395 -9.21 -4.77 2.90
C PHE A 395 -7.78 -4.37 3.26
N TYR A 396 -7.54 -4.08 4.54
CA TYR A 396 -6.19 -3.81 5.05
C TYR A 396 -5.41 -5.12 5.19
N PRO A 397 -4.25 -5.31 4.51
CA PRO A 397 -3.60 -6.61 4.41
C PRO A 397 -2.65 -6.95 5.58
N GLY A 398 -2.38 -6.01 6.49
CA GLY A 398 -1.38 -6.19 7.55
C GLY A 398 0.05 -6.40 7.04
N GLN A 399 0.90 -7.07 7.83
CA GLN A 399 2.25 -7.50 7.43
C GLN A 399 2.26 -8.99 7.05
N VAL A 400 1.67 -9.31 5.90
CA VAL A 400 1.62 -10.69 5.40
C VAL A 400 2.43 -10.80 4.10
N SER A 401 3.51 -11.56 4.15
CA SER A 401 4.41 -11.79 3.01
C SER A 401 4.17 -13.14 2.34
N TRP A 402 4.51 -13.21 1.07
CA TRP A 402 4.49 -14.44 0.26
C TRP A 402 5.28 -15.60 0.88
N PRO A 403 6.47 -15.39 1.49
CA PRO A 403 7.16 -16.44 2.25
C PRO A 403 6.35 -16.96 3.43
N ILE A 404 5.73 -16.07 4.21
CA ILE A 404 4.90 -16.46 5.36
C ILE A 404 3.73 -17.31 4.90
N LEU A 405 3.05 -16.91 3.82
CA LEU A 405 1.93 -17.63 3.21
C LEU A 405 2.32 -19.04 2.75
N ASN A 406 3.57 -19.24 2.31
CA ASN A 406 4.10 -20.54 1.87
C ASN A 406 4.81 -21.33 2.99
N SER A 407 4.80 -20.83 4.23
CA SER A 407 5.49 -21.45 5.37
C SER A 407 4.53 -22.21 6.29
N ALA A 408 5.08 -23.01 7.21
CA ALA A 408 4.32 -23.67 8.27
C ALA A 408 3.60 -22.69 9.24
N ARG A 409 3.91 -21.38 9.19
CA ARG A 409 3.18 -20.37 9.97
C ARG A 409 1.77 -20.13 9.44
N HIS A 410 1.50 -20.45 8.18
CA HIS A 410 0.19 -20.34 7.56
C HIS A 410 -0.44 -21.73 7.38
N ALA A 411 -1.55 -21.98 8.08
CA ALA A 411 -2.25 -23.26 8.02
C ALA A 411 -2.71 -23.65 6.60
N GLY A 412 -2.91 -22.67 5.71
CA GLY A 412 -3.28 -22.88 4.32
C GLY A 412 -2.11 -23.06 3.36
N ALA A 413 -0.85 -23.16 3.81
CA ALA A 413 0.32 -23.23 2.93
C ALA A 413 0.26 -24.39 1.92
N GLU A 414 -0.25 -25.56 2.32
CA GLU A 414 -0.44 -26.69 1.40
C GLU A 414 -1.48 -26.42 0.31
N ASN A 415 -2.49 -25.58 0.58
CA ASN A 415 -3.45 -25.16 -0.45
C ASN A 415 -2.78 -24.21 -1.45
N ILE A 416 -1.87 -23.34 -0.98
CA ILE A 416 -1.12 -22.43 -1.84
C ILE A 416 -0.20 -23.22 -2.79
N LYS A 417 0.52 -24.21 -2.27
CA LYS A 417 1.36 -25.13 -3.09
C LYS A 417 0.54 -25.87 -4.14
N LYS A 418 -0.72 -26.20 -3.85
CA LYS A 418 -1.67 -26.81 -4.80
C LYS A 418 -2.29 -25.81 -5.77
N GLY A 419 -1.95 -24.53 -5.68
CA GLY A 419 -2.47 -23.49 -6.57
C GLY A 419 -3.94 -23.15 -6.32
N ILE A 420 -4.47 -23.38 -5.11
CA ILE A 420 -5.86 -23.10 -4.76
C ILE A 420 -6.03 -21.58 -4.57
N PRO A 421 -6.91 -20.91 -5.33
CA PRO A 421 -7.14 -19.47 -5.21
C PRO A 421 -7.55 -19.04 -3.79
N VAL A 422 -7.06 -17.88 -3.35
CA VAL A 422 -7.32 -17.35 -1.99
C VAL A 422 -8.82 -17.21 -1.69
N ARG A 423 -9.61 -16.80 -2.70
CA ARG A 423 -11.06 -16.60 -2.61
C ARG A 423 -11.85 -17.86 -2.23
N GLN A 424 -11.30 -19.05 -2.46
CA GLN A 424 -11.99 -20.30 -2.09
C GLN A 424 -11.93 -20.58 -0.58
N ARG A 425 -11.00 -19.95 0.14
CA ARG A 425 -10.74 -20.23 1.56
C ARG A 425 -10.92 -19.01 2.46
N HIS A 426 -10.87 -17.81 1.90
CA HIS A 426 -10.95 -16.57 2.67
C HIS A 426 -11.85 -15.54 2.00
N SER A 427 -12.61 -14.84 2.82
CA SER A 427 -13.23 -13.56 2.51
C SER A 427 -12.29 -12.40 2.83
N GLU A 428 -12.55 -11.23 2.23
CA GLU A 428 -11.76 -10.01 2.45
C GLU A 428 -11.74 -9.59 3.93
N ILE A 429 -12.86 -9.74 4.66
CA ILE A 429 -12.91 -9.40 6.08
C ILE A 429 -12.05 -10.36 6.93
N GLN A 430 -12.04 -11.65 6.61
CA GLN A 430 -11.15 -12.62 7.27
C GLN A 430 -9.68 -12.28 7.00
N LEU A 431 -9.33 -11.94 5.75
CA LEU A 431 -7.97 -11.54 5.40
C LEU A 431 -7.56 -10.26 6.13
N ALA A 432 -8.48 -9.32 6.34
CA ALA A 432 -8.22 -8.11 7.11
C ALA A 432 -7.86 -8.43 8.57
N HIS A 433 -8.68 -9.26 9.23
CA HIS A 433 -8.42 -9.67 10.62
C HIS A 433 -7.15 -10.50 10.75
N TYR A 434 -6.95 -11.52 9.90
CA TYR A 434 -5.74 -12.33 9.91
C TYR A 434 -4.50 -11.50 9.57
N GLY A 435 -4.63 -10.51 8.67
CA GLY A 435 -3.56 -9.56 8.39
C GLY A 435 -3.09 -8.81 9.63
N VAL A 436 -4.03 -8.31 10.43
CA VAL A 436 -3.74 -7.66 11.72
C VAL A 436 -3.14 -8.66 12.72
N GLU A 437 -3.75 -9.83 12.90
CA GLU A 437 -3.26 -10.86 13.83
C GLU A 437 -1.82 -11.30 13.51
N MET A 438 -1.47 -11.40 12.22
CA MET A 438 -0.13 -11.77 11.79
C MET A 438 0.95 -10.75 12.20
N GLU A 439 0.60 -9.46 12.38
CA GLU A 439 1.51 -8.44 12.91
C GLU A 439 1.91 -8.70 14.38
N PHE A 440 1.14 -9.54 15.08
CA PHE A 440 1.33 -9.93 16.47
C PHE A 440 1.52 -11.43 16.67
N TYR A 441 1.81 -12.19 15.60
CA TYR A 441 1.86 -13.66 15.63
C TYR A 441 2.65 -14.21 16.83
N ASP A 442 3.87 -13.72 17.05
CA ASP A 442 4.74 -14.20 18.13
C ASP A 442 4.21 -13.81 19.52
N ALA A 443 3.63 -12.62 19.65
CA ALA A 443 3.05 -12.14 20.91
C ALA A 443 1.78 -12.92 21.26
N ILE A 444 0.91 -13.15 20.27
CA ILE A 444 -0.29 -13.99 20.42
C ILE A 444 0.13 -15.40 20.82
N ARG A 445 1.07 -16.03 20.10
CA ARG A 445 1.52 -17.39 20.41
C ARG A 445 2.12 -17.52 21.81
N ARG A 446 2.87 -16.52 22.26
CA ARG A 446 3.43 -16.47 23.61
C ARG A 446 2.34 -16.34 24.67
N GLN A 447 1.35 -15.48 24.46
CA GLN A 447 0.20 -15.34 25.35
C GLN A 447 -0.62 -16.64 25.45
N TRP A 448 -0.77 -17.34 24.32
CA TRP A 448 -1.39 -18.66 24.27
C TRP A 448 -0.63 -19.68 25.12
N GLN A 449 0.70 -19.73 25.02
CA GLN A 449 1.54 -20.61 25.84
C GLN A 449 1.43 -20.30 27.34
N TYR A 450 1.46 -19.02 27.72
CA TYR A 450 1.30 -18.62 29.11
C TYR A 450 -0.05 -19.00 29.66
N THR A 451 -1.12 -18.80 28.89
CA THR A 451 -2.46 -19.16 29.35
C THR A 451 -2.66 -20.66 29.43
N LEU A 452 -2.10 -21.42 28.48
CA LEU A 452 -2.12 -22.88 28.53
C LEU A 452 -1.40 -23.39 29.80
N LEU A 453 -0.19 -22.85 30.08
CA LEU A 453 0.56 -23.21 31.28
C LEU A 453 -0.20 -22.82 32.55
N ALA A 454 -0.77 -21.62 32.61
CA ALA A 454 -1.59 -21.18 33.73
C ALA A 454 -2.81 -22.07 33.94
N GLY A 455 -3.48 -22.49 32.86
CA GLY A 455 -4.61 -23.42 32.90
C GLY A 455 -4.20 -24.79 33.44
N VAL A 456 -3.08 -25.35 32.97
CA VAL A 456 -2.54 -26.62 33.48
C VAL A 456 -2.17 -26.52 34.96
N LEU A 457 -1.51 -25.44 35.39
CA LEU A 457 -1.18 -25.19 36.79
C LEU A 457 -2.43 -25.01 37.65
N LEU A 458 -3.46 -24.32 37.14
CA LEU A 458 -4.73 -24.12 37.83
C LEU A 458 -5.47 -25.45 38.04
N ILE A 459 -5.58 -26.27 36.99
CA ILE A 459 -6.21 -27.60 37.05
C ILE A 459 -5.45 -28.51 38.02
N THR A 460 -4.12 -28.52 37.93
CA THR A 460 -3.26 -29.33 38.81
C THR A 460 -3.37 -28.88 40.26
N GLY A 461 -3.29 -27.56 40.51
CA GLY A 461 -3.43 -26.96 41.84
C GLY A 461 -4.82 -27.21 42.44
N PHE A 462 -5.88 -27.11 41.64
CA PHE A 462 -7.23 -27.47 42.06
C PHE A 462 -7.33 -28.97 42.41
N GLY A 463 -6.78 -29.85 41.58
CA GLY A 463 -6.71 -31.28 41.85
C GLY A 463 -5.99 -31.61 43.16
N VAL A 464 -4.83 -30.98 43.42
CA VAL A 464 -4.10 -31.10 44.68
C VAL A 464 -4.93 -30.56 45.86
N ALA A 465 -5.55 -29.38 45.71
CA ALA A 465 -6.35 -28.78 46.77
C ALA A 465 -7.57 -29.65 47.14
N VAL A 466 -8.29 -30.18 46.14
CA VAL A 466 -9.39 -31.12 46.34
C VAL A 466 -8.88 -32.40 46.98
N ASN A 467 -7.77 -32.96 46.51
CA ASN A 467 -7.17 -34.17 47.09
C ASN A 467 -6.82 -33.95 48.58
N LEU A 468 -6.14 -32.86 48.93
CA LEU A 468 -5.79 -32.52 50.32
C LEU A 468 -7.04 -32.31 51.20
N LEU A 469 -8.12 -31.73 50.67
CA LEU A 469 -9.38 -31.56 51.39
C LEU A 469 -10.11 -32.88 51.61
N LEU A 470 -9.97 -33.84 50.70
CA LEU A 470 -10.56 -35.18 50.78
C LEU A 470 -9.74 -36.14 51.66
N VAL A 471 -8.41 -36.09 51.57
CA VAL A 471 -7.46 -36.96 52.31
C VAL A 471 -7.36 -36.59 53.80
N ARG A 472 -7.78 -35.40 54.24
CA ARG A 472 -7.94 -35.05 55.67
C ARG A 472 -9.08 -35.82 56.38
N LYS A 473 -9.32 -37.07 56.02
CA LYS A 473 -10.06 -38.05 56.82
C LYS A 473 -9.03 -38.83 57.63
N GLU A 474 -9.35 -38.99 58.91
CA GLU A 474 -8.64 -39.80 59.92
C GLU A 474 -7.41 -39.11 60.53
N ASN A 475 -7.71 -38.15 61.42
CA ASN A 475 -7.27 -38.18 62.82
C ASN A 475 -8.33 -37.49 63.67
#